data_AF-A0A7W2I435-F1
#
_entry.id   AF-A0A7W2I435-F1
#
_cell.length_a   1.000
_cell.length_b   1.000
_cell.length_c   1.000
_cell.angle_alpha   90.00
_cell.angle_beta   90.00
_cell.angle_gamma   90.00
#
_symmetry.space_group_name_H-M   'P 1'
#
loop_
_entity.id
_entity.type
_entity.pdbx_description
1 polymer ?
#
loop_
_entity_poly.entity_id
_entity_poly.type
_entity_poly.pdbx_seq_one_letter_code
_entity_poly.pdbx_strand_id
1 'polypeptide(L)'
;MSTPYNGGGYEPYPEHPEGSHPENGTGDTGDRAGDYPAYSSPNTESTYDAFEVNSAASMAGASALRFHGQQLTDNAPGDGVSPHPINDPASNGWFHVKGTGKLEVMEALSWGGKALFANAKLWIPLGVACTVLAVLGQFLPGAGAAIGSIGMLLLAPWMVGVALQQTLVKQFTYNEAKAPAYGKTLGVTALLGVLAFIVSMILLMVLAFGALTTIDPSTLPDNLENLTPEEMWNIVRPILGALAVTGVIGLLVLPFFTFQAWYAADNNGSFGNAISAGFKAGASNYLKILGFVVLAGLINIVGAALFFVGLIVTMPGTMLAAAHAYRQISGGPVPKEATA
;
A
#
# COMPACT_ATOMS: atom_id res chain seq x y z
N MET A 1 6.69 12.29 39.80
CA MET A 1 6.58 13.38 38.81
C MET A 1 5.88 12.82 37.60
N SER A 2 4.65 13.25 37.37
CA SER A 2 3.77 12.84 36.28
C SER A 2 4.20 13.54 34.99
N THR A 3 4.49 12.79 33.94
CA THR A 3 4.59 13.32 32.58
C THR A 3 3.18 13.59 32.04
N PRO A 4 2.91 14.72 31.37
CA PRO A 4 1.60 14.99 30.83
C PRO A 4 1.35 14.11 29.60
N TYR A 5 0.18 13.50 29.57
CA TYR A 5 -0.43 12.88 28.41
C TYR A 5 -0.72 13.97 27.37
N ASN A 6 0.01 13.99 26.26
CA ASN A 6 -0.33 14.82 25.11
C ASN A 6 -1.18 13.99 24.15
N GLY A 7 -2.43 14.40 23.96
CA GLY A 7 -3.42 13.68 23.16
C GLY A 7 -2.98 13.47 21.72
N GLY A 8 -3.54 12.43 21.09
CA GLY A 8 -3.29 12.04 19.70
C GLY A 8 -3.74 13.08 18.68
N GLY A 9 -3.01 14.20 18.61
CA GLY A 9 -3.10 15.20 17.55
C GLY A 9 -2.17 14.82 16.42
N TYR A 10 -2.72 14.74 15.21
CA TYR A 10 -1.93 14.74 13.98
C TYR A 10 -1.16 16.05 13.90
N GLU A 11 0.14 15.99 13.67
CA GLU A 11 0.91 17.17 13.31
C GLU A 11 0.38 17.67 11.95
N PRO A 12 -0.02 18.95 11.84
CA PRO A 12 -0.25 19.60 10.56
C PRO A 12 0.97 19.43 9.65
N TYR A 13 0.78 19.63 8.33
CA TYR A 13 1.88 19.75 7.37
C TYR A 13 3.04 20.54 8.03
N PRO A 14 4.29 20.05 8.05
CA PRO A 14 5.38 20.98 8.29
C PRO A 14 5.21 22.03 7.22
N GLU A 15 4.93 23.28 7.61
CA GLU A 15 4.82 24.39 6.64
C GLU A 15 6.10 24.47 5.77
N HIS A 16 7.17 23.85 6.28
CA HIS A 16 8.55 23.92 5.83
C HIS A 16 9.32 22.60 6.05
N PRO A 17 9.15 21.55 5.21
CA PRO A 17 10.01 20.37 5.25
C PRO A 17 11.50 20.71 5.06
N GLU A 18 12.43 20.01 5.70
CA GLU A 18 13.86 20.20 5.40
C GLU A 18 14.13 19.97 3.91
N GLY A 19 14.77 20.94 3.26
CA GLY A 19 14.98 20.96 1.81
C GLY A 19 13.82 21.48 0.96
N SER A 20 12.71 21.93 1.57
CA SER A 20 11.64 22.65 0.85
C SER A 20 11.97 24.12 0.60
N HIS A 21 12.90 24.69 1.36
CA HIS A 21 13.39 26.08 1.26
C HIS A 21 14.90 26.16 1.57
N PRO A 22 15.64 27.16 1.04
CA PRO A 22 17.05 27.39 1.35
C PRO A 22 17.30 27.63 2.84
N GLU A 23 16.35 28.25 3.55
CA GLU A 23 16.41 28.45 5.01
C GLU A 23 16.16 27.18 5.85
N ASN A 24 15.65 26.09 5.27
CA ASN A 24 15.37 24.83 5.99
C ASN A 24 16.49 23.80 5.86
N GLY A 25 17.68 24.20 5.40
CA GLY A 25 18.89 23.44 5.64
C GLY A 25 19.45 23.79 7.00
N THR A 26 20.00 22.83 7.73
CA THR A 26 20.95 23.11 8.82
C THR A 26 22.20 23.76 8.22
N GLY A 27 22.08 25.04 7.88
CA GLY A 27 23.17 25.90 7.49
C GLY A 27 23.94 26.27 8.75
N ASP A 28 24.96 25.48 9.04
CA ASP A 28 26.08 25.94 9.85
C ASP A 28 26.67 27.17 9.14
N THR A 29 26.26 28.36 9.58
CA THR A 29 26.80 29.64 9.14
C THR A 29 27.19 30.43 10.37
N GLY A 30 28.40 30.14 10.84
CA GLY A 30 29.17 31.11 11.58
C GLY A 30 29.31 32.40 10.77
N ASP A 31 28.95 33.50 11.41
CA ASP A 31 29.45 34.86 11.22
C ASP A 31 29.46 35.44 9.80
N ARG A 32 28.51 36.36 9.54
CA ARG A 32 28.86 37.80 9.41
C ARG A 32 27.63 38.70 9.26
N ALA A 33 27.70 39.80 10.00
CA ALA A 33 26.79 40.94 10.06
C ALA A 33 26.58 41.65 8.71
N GLY A 34 25.40 42.25 8.53
CA GLY A 34 25.13 43.21 7.45
C GLY A 34 23.65 43.59 7.31
N ASP A 35 23.21 44.55 8.13
CA ASP A 35 22.34 45.69 7.80
C ASP A 35 21.09 45.50 6.91
N TYR A 36 19.89 45.63 7.49
CA TYR A 36 18.66 46.01 6.77
C TYR A 36 17.86 47.03 7.60
N PRO A 37 17.36 48.13 6.98
CA PRO A 37 16.56 49.12 7.68
C PRO A 37 15.12 48.64 7.87
N ALA A 38 14.59 48.90 9.07
CA ALA A 38 13.18 48.72 9.40
C ALA A 38 12.31 49.72 8.64
N TYR A 39 11.25 49.23 7.99
CA TYR A 39 10.09 50.06 7.63
C TYR A 39 8.82 49.42 8.16
N SER A 40 8.15 50.19 9.01
CA SER A 40 6.89 49.88 9.66
C SER A 40 5.68 50.35 8.82
N SER A 41 4.56 49.63 8.99
CA SER A 41 3.14 50.06 8.83
C SER A 41 2.43 49.63 7.53
N PRO A 42 1.08 49.52 7.47
CA PRO A 42 0.11 48.91 8.40
C PRO A 42 -0.88 47.93 7.69
N ASN A 43 -1.69 47.23 8.50
CA ASN A 43 -2.94 46.50 8.16
C ASN A 43 -3.52 46.66 6.73
N THR A 44 -3.54 45.56 5.97
CA THR A 44 -4.56 45.32 4.92
C THR A 44 -4.81 43.82 4.74
N GLU A 45 -6.05 43.49 4.39
CA GLU A 45 -6.64 42.16 4.27
C GLU A 45 -6.02 41.27 3.17
N SER A 46 -6.09 39.96 3.41
CA SER A 46 -6.04 38.80 2.49
C SER A 46 -5.59 39.05 1.05
N THR A 47 -4.39 38.58 0.71
CA THR A 47 -4.00 38.26 -0.67
C THR A 47 -3.15 37.00 -0.63
N TYR A 48 -3.46 36.05 -1.52
CA TYR A 48 -2.65 34.87 -1.79
C TYR A 48 -1.28 35.32 -2.36
N ASP A 49 -0.35 35.72 -1.51
CA ASP A 49 1.06 35.85 -1.90
C ASP A 49 1.69 34.46 -1.91
N ALA A 50 1.38 33.78 -3.00
CA ALA A 50 1.98 32.54 -3.41
C ALA A 50 3.34 32.83 -4.05
N PHE A 51 4.38 32.15 -3.56
CA PHE A 51 5.67 31.95 -4.21
C PHE A 51 6.62 33.16 -4.26
N GLU A 52 7.52 33.24 -3.27
CA GLU A 52 8.80 33.89 -3.49
C GLU A 52 9.55 33.22 -4.65
N VAL A 53 9.86 34.02 -5.66
CA VAL A 53 10.34 33.65 -7.00
C VAL A 53 11.77 33.06 -6.99
N ASN A 54 12.36 32.83 -5.82
CA ASN A 54 13.73 32.31 -5.67
C ASN A 54 13.81 30.84 -5.21
N SER A 55 12.70 30.21 -4.78
CA SER A 55 12.60 28.74 -4.69
C SER A 55 12.21 28.09 -6.03
N ALA A 56 11.53 28.85 -6.90
CA ALA A 56 11.20 28.43 -8.27
C ALA A 56 12.45 28.09 -9.12
N ALA A 57 13.59 28.73 -8.85
CA ALA A 57 14.84 28.52 -9.56
C ALA A 57 15.58 27.23 -9.15
N SER A 58 15.40 26.73 -7.92
CA SER A 58 15.86 25.38 -7.51
C SER A 58 14.83 24.29 -7.85
N MET A 59 13.58 24.68 -8.10
CA MET A 59 12.45 23.81 -8.48
C MET A 59 12.32 23.57 -9.99
N ALA A 60 13.04 24.31 -10.84
CA ALA A 60 13.02 24.12 -12.28
C ALA A 60 13.71 22.80 -12.68
N GLY A 61 12.92 21.76 -12.95
CA GLY A 61 13.38 20.52 -13.59
C GLY A 61 13.48 19.28 -12.68
N ALA A 62 13.10 19.36 -11.41
CA ALA A 62 13.04 18.20 -10.52
C ALA A 62 11.60 17.70 -10.36
N SER A 63 11.31 16.48 -10.83
CA SER A 63 10.01 15.84 -10.73
C SER A 63 9.59 15.53 -9.28
N ALA A 64 8.32 15.16 -9.08
CA ALA A 64 7.77 14.77 -7.79
C ALA A 64 8.48 13.57 -7.14
N LEU A 65 9.37 12.87 -7.85
CA LEU A 65 10.24 11.82 -7.29
C LEU A 65 11.05 12.28 -6.08
N ARG A 66 11.42 13.57 -5.99
CA ARG A 66 12.17 14.12 -4.84
C ARG A 66 11.42 13.99 -3.51
N PHE A 67 10.09 13.91 -3.56
CA PHE A 67 9.23 13.77 -2.39
C PHE A 67 8.97 12.30 -2.02
N HIS A 68 9.51 11.35 -2.79
CA HIS A 68 9.33 9.92 -2.51
C HIS A 68 9.96 9.55 -1.17
N GLY A 69 9.17 8.92 -0.28
CA GLY A 69 9.59 8.61 1.08
C GLY A 69 9.38 9.72 2.10
N GLN A 70 8.90 10.89 1.68
CA GLN A 70 8.35 11.90 2.57
C GLN A 70 6.87 11.64 2.80
N GLN A 71 6.30 12.20 3.87
CA GLN A 71 4.86 12.13 4.10
C GLN A 71 4.13 13.04 3.10
N LEU A 72 3.30 12.45 2.22
CA LEU A 72 2.56 13.18 1.17
C LEU A 72 1.07 13.27 1.44
N THR A 73 0.68 13.06 2.69
CA THR A 73 -0.71 12.94 3.11
C THR A 73 -0.85 13.65 4.44
N ASP A 74 -1.87 14.49 4.55
CA ASP A 74 -2.32 15.06 5.83
C ASP A 74 -3.49 14.25 6.43
N ASN A 75 -3.89 13.16 5.78
CA ASN A 75 -5.06 12.34 6.13
C ASN A 75 -6.38 13.12 6.16
N ALA A 76 -6.40 14.32 5.55
CA ALA A 76 -7.59 15.13 5.39
C ALA A 76 -8.14 14.95 3.96
N PRO A 77 -9.39 14.54 3.79
CA PRO A 77 -10.02 14.45 2.48
C PRO A 77 -9.94 15.77 1.70
N GLY A 78 -9.59 15.68 0.43
CA GLY A 78 -9.78 16.73 -0.56
C GLY A 78 -11.12 16.64 -1.28
N ASP A 79 -11.32 17.53 -2.24
CA ASP A 79 -12.49 17.58 -3.14
C ASP A 79 -12.32 16.72 -4.40
N GLY A 80 -11.13 16.16 -4.65
CA GLY A 80 -10.80 15.37 -5.84
C GLY A 80 -10.57 16.21 -7.10
N VAL A 81 -10.49 17.53 -6.97
CA VAL A 81 -10.35 18.48 -8.10
C VAL A 81 -9.22 19.48 -7.82
N SER A 82 -9.11 19.94 -6.58
CA SER A 82 -8.06 20.84 -6.11
C SER A 82 -6.68 20.20 -6.32
N PRO A 83 -5.73 20.93 -6.94
CA PRO A 83 -4.37 20.45 -7.12
C PRO A 83 -3.71 20.09 -5.79
N HIS A 84 -2.96 18.99 -5.78
CA HIS A 84 -2.07 18.67 -4.67
C HIS A 84 -0.85 19.61 -4.70
N PRO A 85 -0.22 19.97 -3.56
CA PRO A 85 0.97 20.83 -3.54
C PRO A 85 2.17 20.38 -4.40
N ILE A 86 2.22 19.11 -4.80
CA ILE A 86 3.30 18.55 -5.64
C ILE A 86 2.95 18.55 -7.14
N ASN A 87 1.80 19.12 -7.50
CA ASN A 87 1.28 19.10 -8.85
C ASN A 87 2.16 19.95 -9.79
N ASP A 88 2.96 19.26 -10.60
CA ASP A 88 3.73 19.80 -11.71
C ASP A 88 3.61 18.85 -12.91
N PRO A 89 2.55 18.98 -13.74
CA PRO A 89 2.31 18.06 -14.84
C PRO A 89 3.42 18.03 -15.89
N ALA A 90 4.15 19.14 -16.06
CA ALA A 90 5.23 19.23 -17.03
C ALA A 90 6.42 18.34 -16.62
N SER A 91 6.76 18.32 -15.32
CA SER A 91 7.84 17.48 -14.80
C SER A 91 7.38 16.05 -14.47
N ASN A 92 6.14 15.87 -14.01
CA ASN A 92 5.66 14.59 -13.51
C ASN A 92 5.05 13.70 -14.61
N GLY A 93 4.52 14.31 -15.68
CA GLY A 93 3.67 13.65 -16.65
C GLY A 93 2.26 13.30 -16.12
N TRP A 94 1.95 13.65 -14.87
CA TRP A 94 0.65 13.49 -14.22
C TRP A 94 0.16 14.82 -13.67
N PHE A 95 -1.16 15.03 -13.71
CA PHE A 95 -1.81 16.05 -12.89
C PHE A 95 -2.20 15.43 -11.55
N HIS A 96 -1.74 15.97 -10.43
CA HIS A 96 -2.05 15.45 -9.10
C HIS A 96 -3.16 16.26 -8.44
N VAL A 97 -4.25 15.58 -8.09
CA VAL A 97 -5.30 16.13 -7.23
C VAL A 97 -5.22 15.55 -5.84
N LYS A 98 -5.78 16.25 -4.85
CA LYS A 98 -5.88 15.71 -3.49
C LYS A 98 -6.94 14.60 -3.43
N GLY A 99 -6.60 13.45 -2.84
CA GLY A 99 -7.52 12.32 -2.68
C GLY A 99 -8.74 12.66 -1.82
N THR A 100 -9.90 12.09 -2.14
CA THR A 100 -11.20 12.43 -1.52
C THR A 100 -11.49 11.70 -0.20
N GLY A 101 -10.56 10.86 0.27
CA GLY A 101 -10.80 9.93 1.37
C GLY A 101 -11.70 8.75 1.00
N LYS A 102 -12.15 8.66 -0.26
CA LYS A 102 -13.06 7.63 -0.75
C LYS A 102 -12.45 6.87 -1.93
N LEU A 103 -12.55 5.56 -1.89
CA LEU A 103 -12.07 4.68 -2.96
C LEU A 103 -13.00 4.70 -4.18
N GLU A 104 -12.47 4.99 -5.35
CA GLU A 104 -13.12 4.80 -6.64
C GLU A 104 -12.51 3.59 -7.35
N VAL A 105 -13.14 2.43 -7.14
CA VAL A 105 -12.60 1.08 -7.46
C VAL A 105 -12.21 0.94 -8.92
N MET A 106 -13.10 1.29 -9.84
CA MET A 106 -12.86 1.12 -11.28
C MET A 106 -11.79 2.09 -11.80
N GLU A 107 -11.71 3.28 -11.22
CA GLU A 107 -10.67 4.24 -11.53
C GLU A 107 -9.30 3.70 -11.12
N ALA A 108 -9.19 3.18 -9.89
CA ALA A 108 -7.96 2.56 -9.40
C ALA A 108 -7.51 1.37 -10.25
N LEU A 109 -8.44 0.46 -10.60
CA LEU A 109 -8.15 -0.69 -11.47
C LEU A 109 -7.72 -0.28 -12.88
N SER A 110 -8.43 0.69 -13.49
CA SER A 110 -8.07 1.20 -14.82
C SER A 110 -6.70 1.88 -14.81
N TRP A 111 -6.42 2.70 -13.79
CA TRP A 111 -5.12 3.33 -13.62
C TRP A 111 -4.01 2.29 -13.46
N GLY A 112 -4.21 1.26 -12.63
CA GLY A 112 -3.21 0.21 -12.40
C GLY A 112 -2.80 -0.50 -13.69
N GLY A 113 -3.76 -0.81 -14.56
CA GLY A 113 -3.49 -1.37 -15.89
C GLY A 113 -2.71 -0.40 -16.80
N LYS A 114 -3.08 0.88 -16.83
CA LYS A 114 -2.37 1.89 -17.62
C LYS A 114 -0.93 2.10 -17.12
N ALA A 115 -0.75 2.25 -15.81
CA ALA A 115 0.55 2.45 -15.17
C ALA A 115 1.50 1.26 -15.41
N LEU A 116 0.95 0.03 -15.38
CA LEU A 116 1.68 -1.19 -15.69
C LEU A 116 2.32 -1.12 -17.07
N PHE A 117 1.51 -0.83 -18.10
CA PHE A 117 1.98 -0.82 -19.48
C PHE A 117 2.78 0.44 -19.84
N ALA A 118 2.54 1.56 -19.14
CA ALA A 118 3.37 2.75 -19.25
C ALA A 118 4.83 2.46 -18.85
N ASN A 119 5.05 1.57 -17.88
CA ASN A 119 6.38 1.20 -17.39
C ASN A 119 6.61 -0.32 -17.47
N ALA A 120 6.20 -0.94 -18.58
CA ALA A 120 6.23 -2.40 -18.74
C ALA A 120 7.64 -2.99 -18.57
N LYS A 121 8.68 -2.25 -18.98
CA LYS A 121 10.07 -2.67 -18.81
C LYS A 121 10.44 -2.87 -17.34
N LEU A 122 9.85 -2.11 -16.41
CA LEU A 122 10.02 -2.26 -14.97
C LEU A 122 9.13 -3.37 -14.41
N TRP A 123 7.84 -3.31 -14.73
CA TRP A 123 6.84 -4.11 -14.03
C TRP A 123 6.73 -5.55 -14.52
N ILE A 124 7.02 -5.84 -15.80
CA ILE A 124 6.93 -7.22 -16.30
C ILE A 124 8.01 -8.11 -15.67
N PRO A 125 9.30 -7.73 -15.62
CA PRO A 125 10.29 -8.56 -14.92
C PRO A 125 10.03 -8.68 -13.41
N LEU A 126 9.49 -7.63 -12.77
CA LEU A 126 9.04 -7.73 -11.37
C LEU A 126 7.86 -8.70 -11.22
N GLY A 127 6.93 -8.70 -12.17
CA GLY A 127 5.82 -9.66 -12.24
C GLY A 127 6.31 -11.10 -12.40
N VAL A 128 7.37 -11.33 -13.20
CA VAL A 128 8.04 -12.64 -13.30
C VAL A 128 8.61 -13.05 -11.94
N ALA A 129 9.39 -12.18 -11.29
CA ALA A 129 9.98 -12.46 -9.97
C ALA A 129 8.90 -12.78 -8.92
N CYS A 130 7.81 -12.02 -8.90
CA CYS A 130 6.68 -12.25 -7.99
C CYS A 130 5.99 -13.57 -8.27
N THR A 131 5.72 -13.89 -9.53
CA THR A 131 5.05 -15.14 -9.91
C THR A 131 5.93 -16.34 -9.54
N VAL A 132 7.24 -16.26 -9.78
CA VAL A 132 8.21 -17.30 -9.38
C VAL A 132 8.19 -17.49 -7.86
N LEU A 133 8.30 -16.42 -7.06
CA LEU A 133 8.33 -16.53 -5.60
C LEU A 133 6.99 -16.99 -5.01
N ALA A 134 5.87 -16.49 -5.54
CA ALA A 134 4.53 -16.79 -5.05
C ALA A 134 4.03 -18.18 -5.45
N VAL A 135 4.40 -18.66 -6.64
CA VAL A 135 3.90 -19.93 -7.19
C VAL A 135 4.95 -21.04 -7.09
N LEU A 136 6.12 -20.87 -7.73
CA LEU A 136 7.12 -21.94 -7.80
C LEU A 136 7.68 -22.31 -6.42
N GLY A 137 7.77 -21.34 -5.52
CA GLY A 137 8.12 -21.59 -4.12
C GLY A 137 7.22 -22.66 -3.47
N GLN A 138 5.92 -22.69 -3.78
CA GLN A 138 4.97 -23.62 -3.16
C GLN A 138 5.15 -25.08 -3.59
N PHE A 139 5.85 -25.32 -4.71
CA PHE A 139 6.11 -26.67 -5.22
C PHE A 139 7.44 -27.25 -4.74
N LEU A 140 8.23 -26.49 -3.97
CA LEU A 140 9.50 -26.96 -3.43
C LEU A 140 9.30 -27.57 -2.03
N PRO A 141 9.87 -28.75 -1.74
CA PRO A 141 9.74 -29.37 -0.42
C PRO A 141 10.60 -28.65 0.65
N GLY A 142 10.11 -28.67 1.89
CA GLY A 142 10.85 -28.26 3.08
C GLY A 142 11.40 -26.83 2.99
N ALA A 143 12.73 -26.68 3.10
CA ALA A 143 13.41 -25.39 3.04
C ALA A 143 13.16 -24.62 1.74
N GLY A 144 12.83 -25.31 0.63
CA GLY A 144 12.51 -24.66 -0.63
C GLY A 144 11.20 -23.86 -0.61
N ALA A 145 10.17 -24.34 0.10
CA ALA A 145 8.92 -23.57 0.30
C ALA A 145 9.12 -22.30 1.12
N ALA A 146 10.05 -22.35 2.08
CA ALA A 146 10.42 -21.19 2.87
C ALA A 146 11.08 -20.09 2.01
N ILE A 147 11.87 -20.45 0.98
CA ILE A 147 12.51 -19.47 0.09
C ILE A 147 11.48 -18.59 -0.61
N GLY A 148 10.42 -19.17 -1.16
CA GLY A 148 9.35 -18.40 -1.83
C GLY A 148 8.66 -17.43 -0.86
N SER A 149 8.33 -17.92 0.34
CA SER A 149 7.64 -17.15 1.38
C SER A 149 8.50 -16.01 1.93
N ILE A 150 9.76 -16.27 2.26
CA ILE A 150 10.72 -15.27 2.73
C ILE A 150 11.04 -14.28 1.61
N GLY A 151 11.24 -14.77 0.38
CA GLY A 151 11.48 -13.93 -0.79
C GLY A 151 10.32 -12.95 -1.01
N MET A 152 9.07 -13.41 -0.92
CA MET A 152 7.91 -12.54 -1.06
C MET A 152 7.76 -11.56 0.11
N LEU A 153 8.06 -11.98 1.34
CA LEU A 153 8.07 -11.12 2.52
C LEU A 153 9.06 -9.95 2.38
N LEU A 154 10.19 -10.17 1.72
CA LEU A 154 11.20 -9.13 1.46
C LEU A 154 10.87 -8.32 0.20
N LEU A 155 10.39 -8.95 -0.87
CA LEU A 155 10.12 -8.28 -2.14
C LEU A 155 8.87 -7.38 -2.09
N ALA A 156 7.79 -7.85 -1.46
CA ALA A 156 6.51 -7.14 -1.49
C ALA A 156 6.58 -5.74 -0.84
N PRO A 157 7.18 -5.54 0.35
CA PRO A 157 7.33 -4.21 0.95
C PRO A 157 8.12 -3.24 0.07
N TRP A 158 9.15 -3.73 -0.63
CA TRP A 158 9.90 -2.91 -1.58
C TRP A 158 9.02 -2.50 -2.77
N MET A 159 8.27 -3.45 -3.33
CA MET A 159 7.37 -3.18 -4.44
C MET A 159 6.23 -2.22 -4.09
N VAL A 160 5.71 -2.25 -2.86
CA VAL A 160 4.74 -1.26 -2.36
C VAL A 160 5.32 0.14 -2.45
N GLY A 161 6.57 0.34 -2.00
CA GLY A 161 7.28 1.62 -2.14
C GLY A 161 7.43 2.05 -3.60
N VAL A 162 7.83 1.15 -4.49
CA VAL A 162 7.98 1.44 -5.92
C VAL A 162 6.63 1.72 -6.60
N ALA A 163 5.56 1.05 -6.18
CA ALA A 163 4.21 1.30 -6.68
C ALA A 163 3.71 2.68 -6.25
N LEU A 164 4.03 3.13 -5.03
CA LEU A 164 3.78 4.50 -4.60
C LEU A 164 4.59 5.52 -5.40
N GLN A 165 5.84 5.20 -5.74
CA GLN A 165 6.67 6.05 -6.60
C GLN A 165 6.04 6.26 -7.99
N GLN A 166 5.44 5.22 -8.56
CA GLN A 166 4.70 5.28 -9.83
C GLN A 166 3.51 6.26 -9.80
N THR A 167 2.95 6.52 -8.62
CA THR A 167 1.87 7.53 -8.48
C THR A 167 2.40 8.96 -8.60
N LEU A 168 3.69 9.19 -8.39
CA LEU A 168 4.31 10.52 -8.44
C LEU A 168 4.73 10.92 -9.85
N VAL A 169 5.17 9.97 -10.68
CA VAL A 169 5.61 10.25 -12.05
C VAL A 169 5.11 9.21 -13.05
N LYS A 170 4.83 9.64 -14.28
CA LYS A 170 4.27 8.79 -15.34
C LYS A 170 5.28 7.78 -15.87
N GLN A 171 6.55 8.15 -15.89
CA GLN A 171 7.64 7.33 -16.42
C GLN A 171 8.80 7.36 -15.43
N PHE A 172 9.33 6.19 -15.07
CA PHE A 172 10.60 6.08 -14.37
C PHE A 172 11.26 4.72 -14.64
N THR A 173 12.56 4.64 -14.39
CA THR A 173 13.41 3.49 -14.72
C THR A 173 13.80 2.68 -13.49
N TYR A 174 14.37 1.49 -13.71
CA TYR A 174 14.90 0.64 -12.63
C TYR A 174 15.88 1.34 -11.70
N ASN A 175 16.71 2.23 -12.24
CA ASN A 175 17.73 2.94 -11.45
C ASN A 175 17.11 3.95 -10.46
N GLU A 176 15.87 4.34 -10.71
CA GLU A 176 15.13 5.28 -9.87
C GLU A 176 14.25 4.56 -8.85
N ALA A 177 13.96 3.27 -9.04
CA ALA A 177 13.06 2.50 -8.19
C ALA A 177 13.63 2.37 -6.77
N LYS A 178 12.97 3.01 -5.80
CA LYS A 178 13.40 3.05 -4.40
C LYS A 178 12.23 2.76 -3.45
N ALA A 179 12.55 2.25 -2.28
CA ALA A 179 11.61 2.08 -1.17
C ALA A 179 12.20 2.72 0.11
N PRO A 180 12.11 4.05 0.27
CA PRO A 180 12.79 4.76 1.35
C PRO A 180 12.37 4.31 2.75
N ALA A 181 11.08 4.00 2.94
CA ALA A 181 10.53 3.50 4.20
C ALA A 181 10.49 1.95 4.28
N TYR A 182 11.41 1.26 3.57
CA TYR A 182 11.40 -0.21 3.46
C TYR A 182 11.37 -0.92 4.81
N GLY A 183 12.24 -0.54 5.75
CA GLY A 183 12.31 -1.18 7.08
C GLY A 183 10.99 -1.08 7.85
N LYS A 184 10.35 0.10 7.83
CA LYS A 184 9.03 0.32 8.45
C LYS A 184 7.95 -0.51 7.76
N THR A 185 7.96 -0.53 6.44
CA THR A 185 7.00 -1.29 5.62
C THR A 185 7.13 -2.80 5.87
N LEU A 186 8.36 -3.31 5.86
CA LEU A 186 8.67 -4.71 6.17
C LEU A 186 8.23 -5.08 7.58
N GLY A 187 8.54 -4.25 8.59
CA GLY A 187 8.13 -4.50 9.97
C GLY A 187 6.61 -4.55 10.14
N VAL A 188 5.86 -3.62 9.54
CA VAL A 188 4.39 -3.63 9.59
C VAL A 188 3.83 -4.86 8.87
N THR A 189 4.36 -5.18 7.69
CA THR A 189 3.93 -6.34 6.89
C THR A 189 4.20 -7.65 7.62
N ALA A 190 5.39 -7.80 8.21
CA ALA A 190 5.78 -8.99 8.96
C ALA A 190 4.91 -9.17 10.23
N LEU A 191 4.70 -8.09 11.00
CA LEU A 191 3.86 -8.12 12.19
C LEU A 191 2.43 -8.56 11.84
N LEU A 192 1.81 -7.92 10.86
CA LEU A 192 0.44 -8.24 10.45
C LEU A 192 0.35 -9.63 9.82
N GLY A 193 1.36 -10.05 9.05
CA GLY A 193 1.43 -11.40 8.49
C GLY A 193 1.49 -12.48 9.56
N VAL A 194 2.32 -12.30 10.59
CA VAL A 194 2.41 -13.23 11.73
C VAL A 194 1.10 -13.27 12.51
N LEU A 195 0.51 -12.11 12.81
CA LEU A 195 -0.78 -12.05 13.51
C LEU A 195 -1.89 -12.70 12.70
N ALA A 196 -1.98 -12.40 11.40
CA ALA A 196 -2.95 -13.00 10.50
C ALA A 196 -2.79 -14.52 10.41
N PHE A 197 -1.55 -15.02 10.34
CA PHE A 197 -1.26 -16.45 10.36
C PHE A 197 -1.72 -17.11 11.66
N ILE A 198 -1.36 -16.56 12.82
CA ILE A 198 -1.76 -17.10 14.13
C ILE A 198 -3.28 -17.11 14.27
N VAL A 199 -3.95 -16.00 13.97
CA VAL A 199 -5.41 -15.88 14.07
C VAL A 199 -6.10 -16.85 13.12
N SER A 200 -5.62 -16.96 11.87
CA SER A 200 -6.20 -17.88 10.88
C SER A 200 -5.99 -19.34 11.27
N MET A 201 -4.84 -19.68 11.84
CA MET A 201 -4.56 -21.03 12.36
C MET A 201 -5.47 -21.37 13.54
N ILE A 202 -5.63 -20.47 14.51
CA ILE A 202 -6.55 -20.66 15.64
C ILE A 202 -7.98 -20.84 15.13
N LEU A 203 -8.44 -19.97 14.22
CA LEU A 203 -9.77 -20.03 13.65
C LEU A 203 -10.00 -21.35 12.89
N LEU A 204 -9.05 -21.75 12.06
CA LEU A 204 -9.11 -23.03 11.34
C LEU A 204 -9.17 -24.21 12.30
N MET A 205 -8.37 -24.21 13.37
CA MET A 205 -8.40 -25.28 14.37
C MET A 205 -9.75 -25.33 15.08
N VAL A 206 -10.27 -24.21 15.58
CA VAL A 206 -11.58 -24.16 16.26
C VAL A 206 -12.69 -24.67 15.35
N LEU A 207 -12.72 -24.21 14.09
CA LEU A 207 -13.74 -24.63 13.12
C LEU A 207 -13.56 -26.09 12.70
N ALA A 208 -12.33 -26.56 12.49
CA ALA A 208 -12.05 -27.95 12.14
C ALA A 208 -12.43 -28.89 13.29
N PHE A 209 -12.06 -28.57 14.54
CA PHE A 209 -12.48 -29.33 15.71
C PHE A 209 -14.01 -29.40 15.80
N GLY A 210 -14.69 -28.25 15.70
CA GLY A 210 -16.15 -28.22 15.67
C GLY A 210 -16.74 -29.07 14.55
N ALA A 211 -16.21 -28.97 13.34
CA ALA A 211 -16.68 -29.75 12.20
C ALA A 211 -16.45 -31.26 12.37
N LEU A 212 -15.33 -31.67 12.95
CA LEU A 212 -15.03 -33.08 13.23
C LEU A 212 -16.00 -33.68 14.27
N THR A 213 -16.53 -32.89 15.21
CA THR A 213 -17.56 -33.39 16.17
C THR A 213 -18.89 -33.77 15.52
N THR A 214 -19.11 -33.38 14.26
CA THR A 214 -20.33 -33.72 13.50
C THR A 214 -20.23 -35.03 12.72
N ILE A 215 -19.04 -35.66 12.70
CA ILE A 215 -18.85 -36.94 12.04
C ILE A 215 -19.48 -38.04 12.90
N ASP A 216 -20.26 -38.91 12.27
CA ASP A 216 -20.72 -40.15 12.89
C ASP A 216 -19.54 -41.13 13.01
N PRO A 217 -19.13 -41.53 14.23
CA PRO A 217 -18.01 -42.44 14.44
C PRO A 217 -18.16 -43.78 13.72
N SER A 218 -19.40 -44.23 13.43
CA SER A 218 -19.65 -45.46 12.69
C SER A 218 -19.30 -45.37 11.19
N THR A 219 -19.11 -44.15 10.67
CA THR A 219 -18.69 -43.89 9.28
C THR A 219 -17.17 -43.72 9.15
N LEU A 220 -16.45 -43.83 10.28
CA LEU A 220 -15.00 -43.78 10.29
C LEU A 220 -14.42 -45.15 9.91
N PRO A 221 -13.34 -45.17 9.12
CA PRO A 221 -12.69 -46.38 8.68
C PRO A 221 -12.01 -47.11 9.84
N ASP A 222 -12.22 -48.43 9.93
CA ASP A 222 -11.54 -49.28 10.92
C ASP A 222 -10.04 -49.48 10.60
N ASN A 223 -9.63 -49.27 9.35
CA ASN A 223 -8.24 -49.38 8.91
C ASN A 223 -7.87 -48.23 7.95
N LEU A 224 -6.85 -47.44 8.32
CA LEU A 224 -6.34 -46.30 7.54
C LEU A 224 -5.52 -46.71 6.30
N GLU A 225 -5.10 -47.97 6.20
CA GLU A 225 -4.28 -48.46 5.07
C GLU A 225 -5.10 -48.74 3.81
N ASN A 226 -6.42 -48.96 3.94
CA ASN A 226 -7.32 -49.30 2.82
C ASN A 226 -8.58 -48.43 2.82
N LEU A 227 -8.41 -47.11 2.86
CA LEU A 227 -9.52 -46.16 2.82
C LEU A 227 -10.27 -46.24 1.49
N THR A 228 -11.58 -46.47 1.57
CA THR A 228 -12.44 -46.21 0.41
C THR A 228 -12.50 -44.70 0.13
N PRO A 229 -12.76 -44.28 -1.12
CA PRO A 229 -12.93 -42.86 -1.44
C PRO A 229 -14.00 -42.16 -0.60
N GLU A 230 -15.04 -42.90 -0.18
CA GLU A 230 -16.15 -42.39 0.62
C GLU A 230 -15.73 -42.11 2.07
N GLU A 231 -15.00 -43.04 2.71
CA GLU A 231 -14.44 -42.84 4.05
C GLU A 231 -13.43 -41.69 4.07
N MET A 232 -12.57 -41.61 3.06
CA MET A 232 -11.63 -40.49 2.90
C MET A 232 -12.39 -39.16 2.77
N TRP A 233 -13.45 -39.11 1.97
CA TRP A 233 -14.26 -37.90 1.81
C TRP A 233 -14.96 -37.49 3.11
N ASN A 234 -15.45 -38.45 3.91
CA ASN A 234 -16.09 -38.17 5.20
C ASN A 234 -15.12 -37.51 6.20
N ILE A 235 -13.83 -37.85 6.15
CA ILE A 235 -12.78 -37.23 6.97
C ILE A 235 -12.37 -35.85 6.41
N VAL A 236 -12.28 -35.71 5.08
CA VAL A 236 -11.75 -34.49 4.44
C VAL A 236 -12.79 -33.38 4.34
N ARG A 237 -14.06 -33.70 4.06
CA ARG A 237 -15.13 -32.70 3.85
C ARG A 237 -15.29 -31.69 5.00
N PRO A 238 -15.18 -32.04 6.30
CA PRO A 238 -15.38 -31.08 7.39
C PRO A 238 -14.16 -30.15 7.52
N ILE A 239 -12.96 -30.66 7.23
CA ILE A 239 -11.73 -29.85 7.18
C ILE A 239 -11.78 -28.86 6.03
N LEU A 240 -12.22 -29.30 4.84
CA LEU A 240 -12.44 -28.39 3.70
C LEU A 240 -13.53 -27.36 3.98
N GLY A 241 -14.60 -27.75 4.68
CA GLY A 241 -15.63 -26.82 5.15
C GLY A 241 -15.07 -25.77 6.10
N ALA A 242 -14.28 -26.18 7.10
CA ALA A 242 -13.61 -25.27 8.02
C ALA A 242 -12.62 -24.34 7.30
N LEU A 243 -11.86 -24.86 6.33
CA LEU A 243 -10.97 -24.07 5.48
C LEU A 243 -11.75 -23.01 4.67
N ALA A 244 -12.86 -23.40 4.04
CA ALA A 244 -13.69 -22.50 3.26
C ALA A 244 -14.29 -21.39 4.12
N VAL A 245 -14.85 -21.73 5.28
CA VAL A 245 -15.41 -20.74 6.22
C VAL A 245 -14.31 -19.81 6.75
N THR A 246 -13.14 -20.34 7.11
CA THR A 246 -11.97 -19.54 7.51
C THR A 246 -11.59 -18.54 6.41
N GLY A 247 -11.56 -18.99 5.15
CA GLY A 247 -11.27 -18.15 3.99
C GLY A 247 -12.31 -17.04 3.78
N VAL A 248 -13.60 -17.35 3.96
CA VAL A 248 -14.68 -16.33 3.87
C VAL A 248 -14.55 -15.31 4.99
N ILE A 249 -14.30 -15.74 6.24
CA ILE A 249 -14.08 -14.81 7.36
C ILE A 249 -12.84 -13.95 7.08
N GLY A 250 -11.75 -14.56 6.60
CA GLY A 250 -10.54 -13.84 6.20
C GLY A 250 -10.82 -12.77 5.14
N LEU A 251 -11.58 -13.12 4.10
CA LEU A 251 -11.99 -12.18 3.04
C LEU A 251 -12.81 -11.00 3.59
N LEU A 252 -13.71 -11.26 4.54
CA LEU A 252 -14.52 -10.22 5.19
C LEU A 252 -13.70 -9.34 6.15
N VAL A 253 -12.65 -9.88 6.78
CA VAL A 253 -11.77 -9.11 7.67
C VAL A 253 -10.71 -8.32 6.90
N LEU A 254 -10.31 -8.79 5.71
CA LEU A 254 -9.23 -8.23 4.90
C LEU A 254 -9.32 -6.71 4.62
N PRO A 255 -10.50 -6.10 4.39
CA PRO A 255 -10.60 -4.65 4.19
C PRO A 255 -10.00 -3.81 5.32
N PHE A 256 -10.06 -4.28 6.56
CA PHE A 256 -9.48 -3.60 7.72
C PHE A 256 -7.96 -3.57 7.71
N PHE A 257 -7.31 -4.48 6.99
CA PHE A 257 -5.86 -4.70 7.02
C PHE A 257 -5.16 -4.48 5.67
N THR A 258 -5.88 -3.94 4.67
CA THR A 258 -5.38 -3.79 3.30
C THR A 258 -4.31 -2.70 3.17
N PHE A 259 -4.41 -1.59 3.90
CA PHE A 259 -3.63 -0.38 3.63
C PHE A 259 -2.46 -0.07 4.57
N GLN A 260 -2.25 -0.85 5.63
CA GLN A 260 -1.26 -0.57 6.67
C GLN A 260 0.17 -0.54 6.12
N ALA A 261 0.52 -1.49 5.25
CA ALA A 261 1.81 -1.49 4.57
C ALA A 261 1.98 -0.27 3.65
N TRP A 262 0.90 0.22 3.04
CA TRP A 262 0.91 1.39 2.17
C TRP A 262 1.14 2.68 2.96
N TYR A 263 0.45 2.84 4.10
CA TYR A 263 0.73 3.93 5.05
C TYR A 263 2.17 3.91 5.55
N ALA A 264 2.70 2.71 5.85
CA ALA A 264 4.08 2.56 6.28
C ALA A 264 5.08 2.94 5.17
N ALA A 265 4.81 2.53 3.93
CA ALA A 265 5.65 2.79 2.77
C ALA A 265 5.65 4.26 2.32
N ASP A 266 4.52 4.95 2.46
CA ASP A 266 4.40 6.39 2.18
C ASP A 266 4.97 7.27 3.30
N ASN A 267 5.63 6.65 4.27
CA ASN A 267 6.17 7.31 5.45
C ASN A 267 5.16 8.16 6.25
N ASN A 268 3.86 7.84 6.15
CA ASN A 268 2.78 8.60 6.80
C ASN A 268 2.69 8.27 8.29
N GLY A 269 3.40 9.05 9.10
CA GLY A 269 3.48 8.89 10.54
C GLY A 269 4.36 7.73 11.04
N SER A 270 4.28 7.47 12.34
CA SER A 270 5.02 6.40 13.01
C SER A 270 4.53 4.99 12.62
N PHE A 271 5.25 3.95 13.06
CA PHE A 271 4.86 2.55 12.88
C PHE A 271 3.42 2.26 13.35
N GLY A 272 3.04 2.75 14.53
CA GLY A 272 1.69 2.58 15.07
C GLY A 272 0.64 3.45 14.36
N ASN A 273 1.03 4.64 13.87
CA ASN A 273 0.15 5.48 13.07
C ASN A 273 -0.23 4.79 11.75
N ALA A 274 0.71 4.09 11.11
CA ALA A 274 0.43 3.35 9.89
C ALA A 274 -0.62 2.24 10.11
N ILE A 275 -0.53 1.53 11.24
CA ILE A 275 -1.49 0.48 11.61
C ILE A 275 -2.90 1.06 11.84
N SER A 276 -2.98 2.10 12.66
CA SER A 276 -4.25 2.73 13.03
C SER A 276 -4.90 3.48 11.86
N ALA A 277 -4.12 4.20 11.04
CA ALA A 277 -4.59 4.87 9.84
C ALA A 277 -5.08 3.85 8.79
N GLY A 278 -4.35 2.76 8.58
CA GLY A 278 -4.80 1.66 7.71
C GLY A 278 -6.11 1.03 8.17
N PHE A 279 -6.30 0.85 9.47
CA PHE A 279 -7.56 0.34 10.03
C PHE A 279 -8.72 1.33 9.83
N LYS A 280 -8.50 2.62 10.06
CA LYS A 280 -9.49 3.68 9.85
C LYS A 280 -9.86 3.82 8.35
N ALA A 281 -8.87 3.72 7.47
CA ALA A 281 -9.08 3.65 6.02
C ALA A 281 -9.95 2.45 5.65
N GLY A 282 -9.63 1.27 6.19
CA GLY A 282 -10.41 0.05 6.05
C GLY A 282 -11.86 0.22 6.50
N ALA A 283 -12.09 0.74 7.69
CA ALA A 283 -13.42 0.93 8.25
C ALA A 283 -14.27 1.94 7.47
N SER A 284 -13.68 3.09 7.07
CA SER A 284 -14.39 4.15 6.35
C SER A 284 -14.74 3.79 4.90
N ASN A 285 -14.01 2.84 4.30
CA ASN A 285 -14.20 2.41 2.91
C ASN A 285 -14.54 0.92 2.79
N TYR A 286 -15.02 0.27 3.85
CA TYR A 286 -15.11 -1.19 3.97
C TYR A 286 -15.69 -1.89 2.73
N LEU A 287 -16.90 -1.51 2.29
CA LEU A 287 -17.55 -2.15 1.14
C LEU A 287 -16.82 -1.89 -0.18
N LYS A 288 -16.26 -0.69 -0.36
CA LYS A 288 -15.49 -0.33 -1.55
C LYS A 288 -14.18 -1.13 -1.61
N ILE A 289 -13.51 -1.29 -0.47
CA ILE A 289 -12.28 -2.09 -0.37
C ILE A 289 -12.59 -3.57 -0.55
N LEU A 290 -13.67 -4.08 0.04
CA LEU A 290 -14.11 -5.46 -0.18
C LEU A 290 -14.38 -5.72 -1.66
N GLY A 291 -15.12 -4.83 -2.34
CA GLY A 291 -15.34 -4.91 -3.78
C GLY A 291 -14.04 -4.86 -4.59
N PHE A 292 -13.11 -3.96 -4.24
CA PHE A 292 -11.79 -3.87 -4.86
C PHE A 292 -10.98 -5.15 -4.70
N VAL A 293 -10.89 -5.69 -3.48
CA VAL A 293 -10.15 -6.92 -3.16
C VAL A 293 -10.75 -8.12 -3.89
N VAL A 294 -12.08 -8.24 -3.94
CA VAL A 294 -12.75 -9.31 -4.69
C VAL A 294 -12.46 -9.19 -6.18
N LEU A 295 -12.59 -8.00 -6.78
CA LEU A 295 -12.30 -7.80 -8.20
C LEU A 295 -10.83 -8.04 -8.53
N ALA A 296 -9.90 -7.50 -7.74
CA ALA A 296 -8.47 -7.76 -7.88
C ALA A 296 -8.14 -9.25 -7.73
N GLY A 297 -8.79 -9.94 -6.79
CA GLY A 297 -8.70 -11.37 -6.60
C GLY A 297 -9.18 -12.15 -7.83
N LEU A 298 -10.35 -11.82 -8.38
CA LEU A 298 -10.87 -12.43 -9.60
C LEU A 298 -9.96 -12.19 -10.81
N ILE A 299 -9.42 -10.98 -10.96
CA ILE A 299 -8.44 -10.66 -12.01
C ILE A 299 -7.21 -11.56 -11.88
N ASN A 300 -6.70 -11.75 -10.66
CA ASN A 300 -5.56 -12.64 -10.41
C ASN A 300 -5.92 -14.13 -10.60
N ILE A 301 -7.14 -14.57 -10.26
CA ILE A 301 -7.62 -15.94 -10.55
C ILE A 301 -7.65 -16.19 -12.06
N VAL A 302 -8.16 -15.23 -12.85
CA VAL A 302 -8.13 -15.30 -14.32
C VAL A 302 -6.68 -15.33 -14.84
N GLY A 303 -5.79 -14.53 -14.24
CA GLY A 303 -4.36 -14.56 -14.55
C GLY A 303 -3.70 -15.92 -14.24
N ALA A 304 -4.08 -16.54 -13.11
CA ALA A 304 -3.60 -17.86 -12.71
C ALA A 304 -4.12 -18.97 -13.63
N ALA A 305 -5.37 -18.89 -14.09
CA ALA A 305 -5.97 -19.85 -15.02
C ALA A 305 -5.21 -19.97 -16.36
N LEU A 306 -4.45 -18.94 -16.74
CA LEU A 306 -3.56 -18.94 -17.90
C LEU A 306 -2.19 -19.57 -17.55
N PHE A 307 -2.19 -20.73 -16.90
CA PHE A 307 -1.00 -21.45 -16.41
C PHE A 307 -0.03 -20.57 -15.61
N PHE A 308 -0.56 -19.71 -14.75
CA PHE A 308 0.18 -18.73 -13.95
C PHE A 308 0.94 -17.65 -14.74
N VAL A 309 1.02 -17.74 -16.06
CA VAL A 309 1.69 -16.73 -16.92
C VAL A 309 0.94 -15.39 -16.85
N GLY A 310 -0.39 -15.42 -16.74
CA GLY A 310 -1.18 -14.21 -16.57
C GLY A 310 -0.87 -13.45 -15.27
N LEU A 311 -0.38 -14.12 -14.21
CA LEU A 311 0.01 -13.49 -12.95
C LEU A 311 1.17 -12.51 -13.10
N ILE A 312 2.02 -12.72 -14.10
CA ILE A 312 3.11 -11.79 -14.45
C ILE A 312 2.57 -10.39 -14.74
N VAL A 313 1.34 -10.30 -15.25
CA VAL A 313 0.66 -9.04 -15.59
C VAL A 313 -0.30 -8.62 -14.49
N THR A 314 -1.13 -9.55 -14.00
CA THR A 314 -2.23 -9.20 -13.09
C THR A 314 -1.76 -8.85 -11.68
N MET A 315 -0.69 -9.47 -11.17
CA MET A 315 -0.15 -9.13 -9.84
C MET A 315 0.38 -7.69 -9.78
N PRO A 316 1.33 -7.26 -10.66
CA PRO A 316 1.79 -5.88 -10.63
C PRO A 316 0.67 -4.89 -10.99
N GLY A 317 -0.23 -5.23 -11.91
CA GLY A 317 -1.37 -4.37 -12.27
C GLY A 317 -2.33 -4.12 -11.10
N THR A 318 -2.70 -5.16 -10.35
CA THR A 318 -3.58 -5.03 -9.18
C THR A 318 -2.88 -4.36 -7.99
N MET A 319 -1.57 -4.52 -7.85
CA MET A 319 -0.78 -3.78 -6.86
C MET A 319 -0.68 -2.29 -7.20
N LEU A 320 -0.47 -1.93 -8.47
CA LEU A 320 -0.51 -0.53 -8.90
C LEU A 320 -1.90 0.08 -8.66
N ALA A 321 -2.95 -0.69 -8.93
CA ALA A 321 -4.30 -0.26 -8.58
C ALA A 321 -4.46 -0.01 -7.07
N ALA A 322 -3.85 -0.85 -6.21
CA ALA A 322 -3.85 -0.64 -4.77
C ALA A 322 -3.06 0.62 -4.36
N ALA A 323 -1.97 0.97 -5.05
CA ALA A 323 -1.24 2.23 -4.82
C ALA A 323 -2.13 3.45 -5.12
N HIS A 324 -2.89 3.39 -6.22
CA HIS A 324 -3.84 4.44 -6.57
C HIS A 324 -5.00 4.53 -5.58
N ALA A 325 -5.56 3.37 -5.18
CA ALA A 325 -6.59 3.28 -4.16
C ALA A 325 -6.12 3.88 -2.83
N TYR A 326 -4.87 3.60 -2.44
CA TYR A 326 -4.25 4.20 -1.27
C TYR A 326 -4.24 5.73 -1.37
N ARG A 327 -3.75 6.30 -2.49
CA ARG A 327 -3.72 7.77 -2.68
C ARG A 327 -5.12 8.40 -2.57
N GLN A 328 -6.14 7.74 -3.10
CA GLN A 328 -7.53 8.20 -3.00
C GLN A 328 -8.02 8.23 -1.54
N ILE A 329 -7.73 7.17 -0.77
CA ILE A 329 -8.22 7.00 0.61
C ILE A 329 -7.42 7.83 1.62
N SER A 330 -6.10 7.96 1.43
CA SER A 330 -5.22 8.67 2.37
C SER A 330 -5.26 10.19 2.22
N GLY A 331 -5.94 10.71 1.19
CA GLY A 331 -5.91 12.13 0.85
C GLY A 331 -4.62 12.57 0.15
N GLY A 332 -3.82 11.60 -0.32
CA GLY A 332 -2.54 11.87 -0.98
C GLY A 332 -2.68 12.36 -2.43
N PRO A 333 -1.54 12.51 -3.14
CA PRO A 333 -1.51 12.93 -4.53
C PRO A 333 -2.07 11.83 -5.45
N VAL A 334 -3.31 12.00 -5.91
CA VAL A 334 -3.95 11.08 -6.87
C VAL A 334 -3.57 11.52 -8.29
N PRO A 335 -2.87 10.69 -9.07
CA PRO A 335 -2.53 11.01 -10.45
C PRO A 335 -3.76 10.96 -11.36
N LYS A 336 -3.93 11.99 -12.16
CA LYS A 336 -4.93 12.15 -13.22
C LYS A 336 -4.20 12.38 -14.53
N GLU A 337 -4.82 11.97 -15.63
CA GLU A 337 -4.36 12.42 -16.95
C GLU A 337 -4.55 13.94 -17.01
N ALA A 338 -3.54 14.65 -17.50
CA ALA A 338 -3.70 16.06 -17.80
C ALA A 338 -4.83 16.18 -18.84
N THR A 339 -5.88 16.93 -18.51
CA THR A 339 -6.91 17.27 -19.49
C THR A 339 -6.26 18.17 -20.54
N ALA A 340 -6.37 17.76 -21.81
CA ALA A 340 -5.90 18.52 -22.96
C ALA A 340 -6.81 19.72 -23.22
#